data_AF-A0A6L4ZH38-F1
#
_entry.id   AF-A0A6L4ZH38-F1
#
_cell.length_a   1.000
_cell.length_b   1.000
_cell.length_c   1.000
_cell.angle_alpha   90.00
_cell.angle_beta   90.00
_cell.angle_gamma   90.00
#
_symmetry.space_group_name_H-M   'P 1'
#
loop_
_entity.id
_entity.type
_entity.pdbx_description
1 polymer ?
#
loop_
_entity_poly.entity_id
_entity_poly.type
_entity_poly.pdbx_seq_one_letter_code
_entity_poly.pdbx_strand_id
1 'polypeptide(L)'
;TMSQEFGISKRQIERIVKRVANRAAITKPVTPHVLRHTFSVNCLKRGITTRTLQYLLGHDHITTTEIYMNLSPEDAIREFQSKW
;
A
#
# COMPACT_ATOMS: atom_id res chain seq x y z
N THR A 1 1.58 11.16 -16.78
CA THR A 1 2.15 10.22 -15.79
C THR A 1 2.01 10.80 -14.40
N MET A 2 1.62 10.02 -13.37
CA MET A 2 1.31 10.46 -11.98
C MET A 2 2.26 11.51 -11.35
N SER A 3 3.50 11.64 -11.83
CA SER A 3 4.43 12.72 -11.43
C SER A 3 3.97 14.14 -11.81
N GLN A 4 3.09 14.31 -12.79
CA GLN A 4 2.62 15.62 -13.27
C GLN A 4 1.52 16.24 -12.39
N GLU A 5 0.82 15.42 -11.60
CA GLU A 5 -0.35 15.85 -10.81
C GLU A 5 0.04 16.38 -9.42
N PHE A 6 1.16 15.91 -8.86
CA PHE A 6 1.63 16.29 -7.52
C PHE A 6 2.89 17.17 -7.52
N GLY A 7 3.48 17.45 -8.69
CA GLY A 7 4.72 18.24 -8.80
C GLY A 7 5.96 17.60 -8.14
N ILE A 8 5.89 16.33 -7.74
CA ILE A 8 6.96 15.61 -7.06
C ILE A 8 7.40 14.42 -7.91
N SER A 9 8.70 14.34 -8.18
CA SER A 9 9.31 13.21 -8.89
C SER A 9 9.47 11.98 -8.00
N LYS A 10 9.52 10.78 -8.63
CA LYS A 10 9.81 9.51 -7.94
C LYS A 10 11.08 9.59 -7.07
N ARG A 11 12.15 10.21 -7.58
CA ARG A 11 13.41 10.41 -6.85
C ARG A 11 13.25 11.27 -5.60
N GLN A 12 12.37 12.28 -5.65
CA GLN A 12 12.07 13.09 -4.46
C GLN A 12 11.36 12.26 -3.39
N ILE A 13 10.40 11.41 -3.77
CA ILE A 13 9.74 10.48 -2.83
C ILE A 13 10.74 9.51 -2.20
N GLU A 14 11.62 8.91 -2.99
CA GLU A 14 12.68 8.02 -2.48
C GLU A 14 13.60 8.74 -1.47
N ARG A 15 13.98 9.98 -1.76
CA ARG A 15 14.79 10.81 -0.84
C ARG A 15 14.04 11.13 0.45
N ILE A 16 12.74 11.42 0.38
CA ILE A 16 11.90 11.67 1.56
C ILE A 16 11.85 10.41 2.44
N VAL A 17 11.55 9.25 1.84
CA VAL A 17 11.50 7.96 2.55
C VAL A 17 12.84 7.67 3.23
N LYS A 18 13.96 7.82 2.52
CA LYS A 18 15.30 7.62 3.09
C LYS A 18 15.58 8.57 4.26
N ARG A 19 15.20 9.84 4.15
CA ARG A 19 15.36 10.83 5.22
C ARG A 19 14.57 10.43 6.47
N VAL A 20 13.34 9.98 6.31
CA VAL A 20 12.49 9.53 7.43
C VAL A 20 13.08 8.28 8.08
N ALA A 21 13.52 7.29 7.29
CA ALA A 21 14.16 6.08 7.80
C ALA A 21 15.43 6.38 8.62
N ASN A 22 16.27 7.31 8.13
CA ASN A 22 17.46 7.75 8.85
C ASN A 22 17.11 8.43 10.19
N ARG A 23 16.08 9.30 10.20
CA ARG A 23 15.60 9.95 11.43
C ARG A 23 15.05 8.95 12.45
N ALA A 24 14.49 7.83 11.98
CA ALA A 24 14.04 6.74 12.82
C ALA A 24 15.16 5.75 13.21
N ALA A 25 16.43 6.06 12.90
CA ALA A 25 17.59 5.19 13.13
C ALA A 25 17.47 3.79 12.49
N ILE A 26 16.71 3.65 11.40
CA ILE A 26 16.59 2.40 10.66
C ILE A 26 17.83 2.23 9.79
N THR A 27 18.68 1.27 10.14
CA THR A 27 19.93 0.98 9.43
C THR A 27 19.73 0.16 8.15
N LYS A 28 18.59 -0.51 8.01
CA LYS A 28 18.23 -1.29 6.83
C LYS A 28 17.87 -0.37 5.66
N PRO A 29 18.17 -0.75 4.40
CA PRO A 29 17.71 0.01 3.24
C PRO A 29 16.18 0.08 3.19
N VAL A 30 15.63 1.30 3.21
CA VAL A 30 14.19 1.54 3.08
C VAL A 30 13.90 2.27 1.77
N THR A 31 13.00 1.72 0.98
CA THR A 31 12.50 2.31 -0.28
C THR A 31 10.97 2.28 -0.29
N PRO A 32 10.29 3.07 -1.14
CA PRO A 32 8.83 2.98 -1.30
C PRO A 32 8.35 1.55 -1.60
N HIS A 33 9.11 0.78 -2.38
CA HIS A 33 8.78 -0.62 -2.67
C HIS A 33 8.86 -1.52 -1.43
N VAL A 34 9.90 -1.36 -0.60
CA VAL A 34 10.05 -2.11 0.66
C VAL A 34 8.91 -1.79 1.63
N LEU A 35 8.50 -0.52 1.71
CA LEU A 35 7.36 -0.10 2.52
C LEU A 35 6.05 -0.74 2.04
N ARG A 36 5.79 -0.73 0.72
CA ARG A 36 4.62 -1.39 0.14
C ARG A 36 4.61 -2.89 0.45
N HIS A 37 5.73 -3.58 0.25
CA HIS A 37 5.83 -5.01 0.54
C HIS A 37 5.59 -5.31 2.03
N THR A 38 6.18 -4.50 2.92
CA THR A 38 5.99 -4.62 4.36
C THR A 38 4.53 -4.42 4.74
N PHE A 39 3.86 -3.42 4.15
CA PHE A 39 2.43 -3.19 4.34
C PHE A 39 1.58 -4.39 3.90
N SER A 40 1.82 -4.92 2.69
CA SER A 40 1.09 -6.08 2.16
C SER A 40 1.23 -7.31 3.05
N VAL A 41 2.46 -7.65 3.44
CA VAL A 41 2.72 -8.82 4.30
C VAL A 41 2.06 -8.65 5.67
N ASN A 42 2.11 -7.47 6.27
CA ASN A 42 1.47 -7.22 7.57
C ASN A 42 -0.07 -7.32 7.48
N CYS A 43 -0.67 -6.82 6.40
CA CYS A 43 -2.11 -6.95 6.19
C CYS A 43 -2.54 -8.42 6.08
N LEU A 44 -1.83 -9.22 5.28
CA LEU A 44 -2.11 -10.65 5.16
C LEU A 44 -1.93 -11.39 6.48
N LYS A 45 -0.89 -11.07 7.25
CA LYS A 45 -0.64 -11.66 8.58
C LYS A 45 -1.76 -11.37 9.59
N ARG A 46 -2.40 -10.20 9.48
CA ARG A 46 -3.57 -9.81 10.30
C ARG A 46 -4.88 -10.39 9.77
N GLY A 47 -4.82 -11.22 8.73
CA GLY A 47 -5.97 -11.88 8.13
C GLY A 47 -6.82 -10.96 7.26
N ILE A 48 -6.30 -9.80 6.82
CA ILE A 48 -6.99 -8.97 5.83
C ILE A 48 -7.09 -9.76 4.52
N THR A 49 -8.29 -9.77 3.92
CA THR A 49 -8.51 -10.46 2.65
C THR A 49 -7.63 -9.89 1.54
N THR A 50 -7.20 -10.76 0.62
CA THR A 50 -6.44 -10.36 -0.56
C THR A 50 -7.19 -9.34 -1.41
N ARG A 51 -8.53 -9.39 -1.41
CA ARG A 51 -9.39 -8.43 -2.11
C ARG A 51 -9.33 -7.04 -1.50
N THR A 52 -9.51 -6.93 -0.18
CA THR A 52 -9.32 -5.67 0.54
C THR A 52 -7.90 -5.15 0.36
N LEU A 53 -6.88 -6.01 0.42
CA LEU A 53 -5.50 -5.61 0.17
C LEU A 53 -5.28 -5.07 -1.25
N GLN A 54 -5.84 -5.68 -2.28
CA GLN A 54 -5.76 -5.17 -3.66
C GLN A 54 -6.39 -3.77 -3.77
N TYR A 55 -7.56 -3.58 -3.15
CA TYR A 55 -8.23 -2.30 -3.11
C TYR A 55 -7.36 -1.22 -2.44
N LEU A 56 -6.81 -1.52 -1.25
CA LEU A 56 -5.93 -0.63 -0.50
C LEU A 56 -4.64 -0.27 -1.27
N LEU A 57 -4.16 -1.16 -2.14
CA LEU A 57 -2.97 -0.93 -2.96
C LEU A 57 -3.26 -0.21 -4.29
N GLY A 58 -4.54 -0.05 -4.65
CA GLY A 58 -4.95 0.56 -5.92
C GLY A 58 -4.51 -0.24 -7.14
N HIS A 59 -4.51 -1.58 -7.06
CA HIS A 59 -4.16 -2.43 -8.19
C HIS A 59 -5.34 -2.47 -9.18
N ASP A 60 -5.14 -1.87 -10.36
CA ASP A 60 -6.15 -1.65 -11.40
C ASP A 60 -6.64 -2.93 -12.11
N HIS A 61 -5.92 -4.05 -11.95
CA HIS A 61 -6.28 -5.33 -12.55
C HIS A 61 -6.99 -6.24 -11.55
N ILE A 62 -8.32 -6.22 -11.63
CA ILE A 62 -9.23 -7.12 -10.95
C ILE A 62 -9.53 -8.29 -11.92
N THR A 63 -9.25 -9.52 -11.51
CA THR A 63 -9.57 -10.72 -12.30
C THR A 63 -11.07 -11.01 -12.28
N THR A 64 -11.59 -11.73 -13.28
CA THR A 64 -13.05 -11.93 -13.48
C THR A 64 -13.75 -12.62 -12.30
N THR A 65 -13.06 -13.45 -11.52
CA THR A 65 -13.60 -14.04 -10.28
C THR A 65 -13.77 -13.01 -9.14
N GLU A 66 -12.99 -11.94 -9.16
CA GLU A 66 -12.97 -10.89 -8.14
C GLU A 66 -14.04 -9.80 -8.36
N ILE A 67 -14.67 -9.78 -9.54
CA ILE A 67 -15.85 -8.95 -9.86
C ILE A 67 -17.09 -9.43 -9.08
N TYR A 68 -17.17 -10.74 -8.79
CA TYR A 68 -18.31 -11.33 -8.06
C TYR A 68 -18.25 -11.07 -6.54
N MET A 69 -17.08 -10.72 -6.00
CA MET A 69 -17.01 -10.14 -4.66
C MET A 69 -17.45 -8.68 -4.77
N ASN A 70 -18.71 -8.41 -4.43
CA ASN A 70 -19.29 -7.07 -4.28
C ASN A 70 -18.68 -6.32 -3.08
N LEU A 71 -17.35 -6.26 -3.02
CA LEU A 71 -16.60 -5.55 -1.99
C LEU A 71 -16.60 -4.07 -2.38
N SER A 72 -17.34 -3.26 -1.63
CA SER A 72 -17.31 -1.80 -1.78
C SER A 72 -16.01 -1.22 -1.20
N PRO A 73 -15.61 0.00 -1.61
CA PRO A 73 -14.58 0.78 -0.92
C PRO A 73 -14.76 0.81 0.60
N GLU A 74 -16.00 0.97 1.04
CA GLU A 74 -16.38 1.07 2.44
C GLU A 74 -16.14 -0.24 3.19
N ASP A 75 -16.40 -1.39 2.55
CA ASP A 75 -16.12 -2.70 3.13
C ASP A 75 -14.63 -2.94 3.30
N ALA A 76 -13.82 -2.56 2.30
CA ALA A 76 -12.36 -2.67 2.37
C ALA A 76 -11.79 -1.82 3.53
N ILE A 77 -12.29 -0.60 3.69
CA ILE A 77 -11.90 0.29 4.79
C ILE A 77 -12.34 -0.29 6.14
N ARG A 78 -13.58 -0.79 6.24
CA ARG A 78 -14.10 -1.40 7.47
C ARG A 78 -13.30 -2.63 7.89
N GLU A 79 -12.98 -3.49 6.93
CA GLU A 79 -12.15 -4.67 7.19
C GLU A 79 -10.75 -4.27 7.67
N PHE A 80 -10.13 -3.29 7.02
CA PHE A 80 -8.82 -2.76 7.43
C PHE A 80 -8.87 -2.24 8.88
N GLN A 81 -9.85 -1.39 9.20
CA GLN A 81 -10.02 -0.82 10.54
C GLN A 81 -10.30 -1.88 11.60
N SER A 82 -11.03 -2.95 11.26
CA SER A 82 -11.33 -4.02 12.22
C SER A 82 -10.12 -4.88 12.57
N LYS A 83 -9.11 -4.96 11.69
CA LYS A 83 -7.96 -5.87 11.82
C LYS A 83 -6.64 -5.14 12.10
N TRP A 84 -6.63 -3.82 11.99
CA TRP A 84 -5.46 -2.98 12.21
C TRP A 84 -5.49 -2.29 13.57
#